data_AF-L1JMM4-F1
#
_entry.id   AF-L1JMM4-F1
#
_cell.length_a   1.000
_cell.length_b   1.000
_cell.length_c   1.000
_cell.angle_alpha   90.00
_cell.angle_beta   90.00
_cell.angle_gamma   90.00
#
_symmetry.space_group_name_H-M   'P 1'
#
loop_
_entity.id
_entity.type
_entity.pdbx_description
1 polymer ?
#
loop_
_entity_poly.entity_id
_entity_poly.type
_entity_poly.pdbx_seq_one_letter_code
_entity_poly.pdbx_strand_id
1 'polypeptide(L)'
;MQWFYFQVSNVQKGVSYKFNIVNMCKSKSLYNYGLRPLRYSECHAKSVQLGWERSCKEIAYYKSGLYYRSHSRIPFRTLTFTYVGEYDDDTVYFAHCYPYTVNQLSEDLTALMESKDASCMTNKVKLGRSPGGNDCYTLEISATAPDEILQSRKVIFILARCHPGETPSSYMMKGVIEFLVGTSPAAKKLREKFVFVIIPMLNPDGVTAGNTRTTLLGDDLNRHWHEPDQKHRPLDLFKEYLSKHRSHKEVFLAVDLHAHSRRKNIFSYGCTPSKEYIARDRLPTGYERVFPYILSKMCDAFKYEQCTFDLKKGREGTGRSVLFKDFQIRAAYTIEASFLGGNFGKYDGLHYTTADYEKFGKQFCEAVLEFSNEERMQWYLREIRAQQIADDSDESEESDYSSEGLSDDEAFPASPREVYSEVHPVEIIEKQVSPSSRAEGARPFKYITKSSEVKRDSFVVVPHVKVQVSSSHSRGSSPSNSPIEKLPSPERVALVKPPGSPTGARTKAAVKAESPVLPAASAPTMAGKNEKRKLVAKAHGLNYYDSSVLDRVRDMRKQMTGTNDEFVLLQGRISRIAGYSQRLFGANAKSDA
;
A
#
# COMPACT_ATOMS: atom_id res chain seq x y z
N MET A 1 -4.82 -6.43 -10.53
CA MET A 1 -4.05 -5.17 -10.62
C MET A 1 -5.01 -4.00 -10.42
N GLN A 2 -4.62 -3.03 -9.58
CA GLN A 2 -5.37 -1.78 -9.33
C GLN A 2 -4.42 -0.57 -9.32
N TRP A 3 -3.22 -0.73 -8.75
CA TRP A 3 -2.17 0.27 -8.77
C TRP A 3 -1.55 0.42 -10.17
N PHE A 4 -1.31 1.67 -10.57
CA PHE A 4 -0.49 2.04 -11.71
C PHE A 4 0.28 3.32 -11.38
N TYR A 5 1.48 3.43 -11.93
CA TYR A 5 2.32 4.61 -11.89
C TYR A 5 3.24 4.59 -13.11
N PHE A 6 3.13 5.56 -14.00
CA PHE A 6 3.93 5.64 -15.23
C PHE A 6 4.16 7.10 -15.64
N GLN A 7 5.13 7.34 -16.52
CA GLN A 7 5.39 8.65 -17.10
C GLN A 7 5.19 8.65 -18.62
N VAL A 8 4.96 9.84 -19.16
CA VAL A 8 4.94 10.15 -20.59
C VAL A 8 5.76 11.41 -20.80
N SER A 9 6.73 11.35 -21.70
CA SER A 9 7.59 12.49 -22.06
C SER A 9 7.25 13.01 -23.46
N ASN A 10 7.75 14.20 -23.79
CA ASN A 10 7.48 14.90 -25.05
C ASN A 10 6.00 15.24 -25.24
N VAL A 11 5.30 15.51 -24.14
CA VAL A 11 3.92 15.98 -24.18
C VAL A 11 3.91 17.36 -24.87
N GLN A 12 3.05 17.49 -25.87
CA GLN A 12 2.83 18.73 -26.62
C GLN A 12 1.58 19.45 -26.11
N LYS A 13 1.66 20.78 -26.03
CA LYS A 13 0.58 21.65 -25.56
C LYS A 13 -0.64 21.57 -26.48
N GLY A 14 -1.82 21.53 -25.90
CA GLY A 14 -3.11 21.45 -26.61
C GLY A 14 -3.42 20.08 -27.21
N VAL A 15 -2.48 19.14 -27.25
CA VAL A 15 -2.71 17.78 -27.76
C VAL A 15 -3.44 16.95 -26.71
N SER A 16 -4.44 16.20 -27.15
CA SER A 16 -5.22 15.28 -26.31
C SER A 16 -4.65 13.86 -26.35
N TYR A 17 -4.37 13.30 -25.18
CA TYR A 17 -3.84 11.96 -24.98
C TYR A 17 -4.86 11.10 -24.25
N LYS A 18 -5.33 10.03 -24.90
CA LYS A 18 -6.29 9.08 -24.32
C LYS A 18 -5.59 7.79 -23.94
N PHE A 19 -5.64 7.44 -22.66
CA PHE A 19 -5.05 6.24 -22.11
C PHE A 19 -6.12 5.17 -21.89
N ASN A 20 -5.79 3.91 -22.17
CA ASN A 20 -6.64 2.75 -21.91
C ASN A 20 -5.83 1.67 -21.18
N ILE A 21 -6.10 1.47 -19.90
CA ILE A 21 -5.52 0.36 -19.12
C ILE A 21 -6.50 -0.81 -19.17
N VAL A 22 -6.24 -1.78 -20.05
CA VAL A 22 -7.22 -2.77 -20.53
C VAL A 22 -7.33 -4.06 -19.69
N ASN A 23 -6.49 -4.20 -18.67
CA ASN A 23 -6.31 -5.42 -17.88
C ASN A 23 -6.58 -5.22 -16.38
N MET A 24 -7.44 -4.27 -16.01
CA MET A 24 -7.83 -4.05 -14.62
C MET A 24 -8.64 -5.24 -14.11
N CYS A 25 -8.39 -5.71 -12.90
CA CYS A 25 -8.96 -7.00 -12.43
C CYS A 25 -10.25 -6.87 -11.61
N LYS A 26 -10.54 -5.69 -11.05
CA LYS A 26 -11.69 -5.54 -10.14
C LYS A 26 -12.97 -5.31 -10.93
N SER A 27 -14.06 -5.98 -10.57
CA SER A 27 -15.35 -5.79 -11.25
C SER A 27 -15.96 -4.41 -11.00
N LYS A 28 -15.76 -3.86 -9.80
CA LYS A 28 -16.22 -2.55 -9.35
C LYS A 28 -15.02 -1.65 -9.01
N SER A 29 -15.13 -0.35 -9.30
CA SER A 29 -14.08 0.62 -8.98
C SER A 29 -14.64 2.00 -8.66
N LEU A 30 -13.96 2.74 -7.77
CA LEU A 30 -14.27 4.13 -7.43
C LEU A 30 -14.20 5.09 -8.64
N TYR A 31 -13.59 4.69 -9.76
CA TYR A 31 -13.65 5.45 -11.02
C TYR A 31 -15.09 5.66 -11.53
N ASN A 32 -15.98 4.69 -11.30
CA ASN A 32 -17.41 4.84 -11.60
C ASN A 32 -18.16 5.75 -10.61
N TYR A 33 -17.47 6.25 -9.59
CA TYR A 33 -18.03 7.10 -8.54
C TYR A 33 -17.27 8.43 -8.40
N GLY A 34 -16.53 8.83 -9.45
CA GLY A 34 -15.85 10.13 -9.52
C GLY A 34 -14.36 10.12 -9.14
N LEU A 35 -13.74 8.96 -8.87
CA LEU A 35 -12.28 8.91 -8.74
C LEU A 35 -11.62 9.37 -10.05
N ARG A 36 -10.61 10.23 -9.94
CA ARG A 36 -9.82 10.71 -11.08
C ARG A 36 -8.37 10.27 -10.90
N PRO A 37 -7.69 9.75 -11.94
CA PRO A 37 -6.24 9.50 -11.88
C PRO A 37 -5.50 10.76 -11.45
N LEU A 38 -4.40 10.59 -10.72
CA LEU A 38 -3.50 11.69 -10.43
C LEU A 38 -2.59 11.96 -11.62
N ARG A 39 -2.23 13.22 -11.79
CA ARG A 39 -1.27 13.73 -12.76
C ARG A 39 -0.25 14.61 -12.05
N TYR A 40 1.01 14.48 -12.42
CA TYR A 40 2.11 15.37 -12.02
C TYR A 40 2.85 15.81 -13.27
N SER A 41 2.96 17.10 -13.53
CA SER A 41 3.72 17.66 -14.65
C SER A 41 4.97 18.35 -14.12
N GLU A 42 6.12 18.05 -14.70
CA GLU A 42 7.38 18.69 -14.28
C GLU A 42 7.38 20.18 -14.61
N CYS A 43 6.88 20.58 -15.78
CA CYS A 43 6.78 22.00 -16.13
C CYS A 43 5.76 22.72 -15.23
N HIS A 44 4.59 22.12 -14.98
CA HIS A 44 3.57 22.70 -14.11
C HIS A 44 4.13 22.90 -12.69
N ALA A 45 4.72 21.86 -12.11
CA ALA A 45 5.31 21.89 -10.78
C ALA A 45 6.40 22.97 -10.64
N LYS A 46 7.26 23.14 -11.65
CA LYS A 46 8.27 24.21 -11.65
C LYS A 46 7.62 25.60 -11.72
N SER A 47 6.58 25.76 -12.53
CA SER A 47 5.98 27.07 -12.83
C SER A 47 5.12 27.63 -11.70
N VAL A 48 4.33 26.80 -11.03
CA VAL A 48 3.33 27.24 -10.03
C VAL A 48 3.51 26.58 -8.66
N GLN A 49 4.56 25.74 -8.48
CA GLN A 49 4.85 25.04 -7.22
C GLN A 49 3.71 24.12 -6.76
N LEU A 50 2.95 23.56 -7.71
CA LEU A 50 1.89 22.58 -7.46
C LEU A 50 2.34 21.18 -7.88
N GLY A 51 2.17 20.21 -6.98
CA GLY A 51 2.58 18.82 -7.20
C GLY A 51 1.51 17.97 -7.90
N TRP A 52 1.06 16.92 -7.22
CA TRP A 52 0.09 15.96 -7.75
C TRP A 52 -1.34 16.52 -7.76
N GLU A 53 -2.03 16.37 -8.89
CA GLU A 53 -3.37 16.92 -9.11
C GLU A 53 -4.32 15.94 -9.78
N ARG A 54 -5.64 16.17 -9.65
CA ARG A 54 -6.71 15.35 -10.24
C ARG A 54 -7.39 16.05 -11.41
N SER A 55 -6.65 16.23 -12.51
CA SER A 55 -7.12 17.02 -13.67
C SER A 55 -7.49 16.20 -14.91
N CYS A 56 -7.35 14.86 -14.89
CA CYS A 56 -7.74 14.00 -16.01
C CYS A 56 -9.27 14.02 -16.24
N LYS A 57 -9.68 13.89 -17.51
CA LYS A 57 -11.08 13.99 -17.97
C LYS A 57 -11.52 12.73 -18.71
N GLU A 58 -12.82 12.66 -19.05
CA GLU A 58 -13.40 11.57 -19.85
C GLU A 58 -13.11 10.17 -19.28
N ILE A 59 -13.29 10.04 -17.97
CA ILE A 59 -12.92 8.84 -17.24
C ILE A 59 -14.05 7.82 -17.31
N ALA A 60 -13.73 6.57 -17.65
CA ALA A 60 -14.69 5.48 -17.65
C ALA A 60 -14.04 4.16 -17.19
N TYR A 61 -14.82 3.32 -16.51
CA TYR A 61 -14.40 2.00 -16.06
C TYR A 61 -15.43 0.93 -16.44
N TYR A 62 -15.11 0.13 -17.46
CA TYR A 62 -16.07 -0.77 -18.10
C TYR A 62 -15.47 -2.14 -18.41
N LYS A 63 -16.32 -3.11 -18.77
CA LYS A 63 -15.90 -4.47 -19.10
C LYS A 63 -15.01 -4.48 -20.36
N SER A 64 -13.86 -5.14 -20.27
CA SER A 64 -12.96 -5.36 -21.40
C SER A 64 -13.40 -6.56 -22.23
N GLY A 65 -12.97 -6.60 -23.49
CA GLY A 65 -13.06 -7.81 -24.33
C GLY A 65 -12.01 -8.88 -23.97
N LEU A 66 -11.07 -8.56 -23.08
CA LEU A 66 -10.02 -9.46 -22.62
C LEU A 66 -10.45 -10.23 -21.36
N TYR A 67 -9.95 -11.46 -21.20
CA TYR A 67 -10.30 -12.35 -20.09
C TYR A 67 -9.07 -12.73 -19.25
N TYR A 68 -9.27 -12.85 -17.94
CA TYR A 68 -8.22 -13.23 -16.99
C TYR A 68 -7.89 -14.71 -17.19
N ARG A 69 -6.88 -15.05 -18.00
CA ARG A 69 -6.61 -16.42 -18.49
C ARG A 69 -7.71 -16.90 -19.44
N SER A 70 -7.33 -17.53 -20.56
CA SER A 70 -8.25 -17.94 -21.63
C SER A 70 -9.44 -18.81 -21.18
N HIS A 71 -9.30 -19.50 -20.05
CA HIS A 71 -10.32 -20.41 -19.51
C HIS A 71 -11.15 -19.81 -18.37
N SER A 72 -10.72 -18.71 -17.74
CA SER A 72 -11.53 -18.09 -16.70
C SER A 72 -12.51 -17.14 -17.39
N ARG A 73 -13.82 -17.41 -17.22
CA ARG A 73 -14.89 -16.56 -17.76
C ARG A 73 -14.95 -15.17 -17.10
N ILE A 74 -13.91 -14.76 -16.38
CA ILE A 74 -13.83 -13.50 -15.64
C ILE A 74 -13.19 -12.46 -16.56
N PRO A 75 -13.97 -11.47 -17.03
CA PRO A 75 -13.44 -10.45 -17.91
C PRO A 75 -12.56 -9.47 -17.13
N PHE A 76 -11.51 -8.99 -17.78
CA PHE A 76 -10.85 -7.78 -17.32
C PHE A 76 -11.78 -6.57 -17.45
N ARG A 77 -11.37 -5.46 -16.84
CA ARG A 77 -11.96 -4.15 -17.02
C ARG A 77 -10.96 -3.21 -17.68
N THR A 78 -11.49 -2.23 -18.42
CA THR A 78 -10.71 -1.15 -19.00
C THR A 78 -10.96 0.12 -18.21
N LEU A 79 -9.88 0.74 -17.72
CA LEU A 79 -9.89 2.13 -17.28
C LEU A 79 -9.47 3.01 -18.45
N THR A 80 -10.33 3.95 -18.83
CA THR A 80 -10.04 4.97 -19.84
C THR A 80 -9.99 6.34 -19.16
N PHE A 81 -9.06 7.20 -19.56
CA PHE A 81 -9.02 8.61 -19.19
C PHE A 81 -8.25 9.43 -20.24
N THR A 82 -8.55 10.72 -20.31
CA THR A 82 -7.94 11.67 -21.24
C THR A 82 -7.19 12.77 -20.47
N TYR A 83 -6.04 13.15 -21.00
CA TYR A 83 -5.25 14.29 -20.55
C TYR A 83 -4.94 15.21 -21.73
N VAL A 84 -5.03 16.52 -21.54
CA VAL A 84 -4.67 17.52 -22.57
C VAL A 84 -3.36 18.16 -22.13
N GLY A 85 -2.35 18.15 -22.99
CA GLY A 85 -1.05 18.73 -22.70
C GLY A 85 -1.14 20.23 -22.41
N GLU A 86 -0.55 20.68 -21.31
CA GLU A 86 -0.57 22.10 -20.91
C GLU A 86 0.71 22.85 -21.32
N TYR A 87 1.80 22.11 -21.50
CA TYR A 87 3.14 22.60 -21.81
C TYR A 87 3.74 21.76 -22.94
N ASP A 88 4.59 22.38 -23.75
CA ASP A 88 5.39 21.69 -24.76
C ASP A 88 6.62 21.04 -24.11
N ASP A 89 7.03 19.91 -24.68
CA ASP A 89 8.18 19.09 -24.26
C ASP A 89 8.16 18.69 -22.77
N ASP A 90 6.96 18.55 -22.21
CA ASP A 90 6.78 18.23 -20.80
C ASP A 90 6.90 16.72 -20.53
N THR A 91 7.28 16.39 -19.30
CA THR A 91 7.20 15.03 -18.75
C THR A 91 6.12 15.00 -17.69
N VAL A 92 5.14 14.12 -17.92
CA VAL A 92 3.93 14.01 -17.11
C VAL A 92 3.80 12.60 -16.57
N TYR A 93 3.61 12.49 -15.27
CA TYR A 93 3.40 11.24 -14.56
C TYR A 93 1.94 11.05 -14.23
N PHE A 94 1.47 9.80 -14.28
CA PHE A 94 0.11 9.41 -13.93
C PHE A 94 0.12 8.32 -12.88
N ALA A 95 -0.74 8.42 -11.86
CA ALA A 95 -0.81 7.45 -10.78
C ALA A 95 -2.25 7.16 -10.34
N HIS A 96 -2.46 5.98 -9.76
CA HIS A 96 -3.75 5.60 -9.19
C HIS A 96 -4.13 6.47 -7.97
N CYS A 97 -3.16 6.73 -7.09
CA CYS A 97 -3.25 7.59 -5.91
C CYS A 97 -1.86 8.18 -5.59
N TYR A 98 -1.77 9.06 -4.60
CA TYR A 98 -0.54 9.80 -4.27
C TYR A 98 0.58 8.80 -3.97
N PRO A 99 1.67 8.76 -4.75
CA PRO A 99 2.74 7.81 -4.51
C PRO A 99 3.49 8.14 -3.20
N TYR A 100 3.76 7.12 -2.39
CA TYR A 100 4.64 7.22 -1.23
C TYR A 100 5.69 6.11 -1.33
N THR A 101 6.92 6.49 -1.66
CA THR A 101 8.01 5.57 -2.02
C THR A 101 8.82 5.13 -0.81
N VAL A 102 9.63 4.08 -0.96
CA VAL A 102 10.61 3.67 0.07
C VAL A 102 11.64 4.77 0.32
N ASN A 103 12.04 5.50 -0.72
CA ASN A 103 12.98 6.62 -0.58
C ASN A 103 12.35 7.78 0.20
N GLN A 104 11.09 8.13 -0.10
CA GLN A 104 10.38 9.15 0.66
C GLN A 104 10.30 8.78 2.15
N LEU A 105 10.00 7.51 2.45
CA LEU A 105 10.05 7.03 3.84
C LEU A 105 11.44 7.23 4.44
N SER A 106 12.49 6.85 3.72
CA SER A 106 13.87 6.99 4.19
C SER A 106 14.25 8.44 4.47
N GLU A 107 13.83 9.37 3.62
CA GLU A 107 14.03 10.81 3.78
C GLU A 107 13.25 11.32 5.00
N ASP A 108 11.97 11.00 5.13
CA ASP A 108 11.12 11.38 6.26
C ASP A 108 11.73 10.87 7.59
N LEU A 109 12.18 9.61 7.63
CA LEU A 109 12.83 9.02 8.81
C LEU A 109 14.22 9.58 9.09
N THR A 110 14.89 10.15 8.09
CA THR A 110 16.19 10.81 8.27
C THR A 110 15.97 12.19 8.87
N ALA A 111 15.09 12.99 8.27
CA ALA A 111 14.70 14.30 8.78
C ALA A 111 14.16 14.21 10.22
N LEU A 112 13.37 13.18 10.53
CA LEU A 112 12.88 12.90 11.88
C LEU A 112 14.03 12.73 12.89
N MET A 113 15.08 11.99 12.51
CA MET A 113 16.21 11.70 13.40
C MET A 113 17.25 12.84 13.45
N GLU A 114 17.26 13.73 12.47
CA GLU A 114 18.09 14.95 12.47
C GLU A 114 17.50 16.05 13.37
N SER A 115 16.19 16.05 13.59
CA SER A 115 15.53 16.94 14.54
C SER A 115 15.91 16.57 15.98
N LYS A 116 16.51 17.52 16.72
CA LYS A 116 16.90 17.32 18.14
C LYS A 116 15.71 16.97 19.02
N ASP A 117 14.57 17.63 18.80
CA ASP A 117 13.37 17.41 19.58
C ASP A 117 12.80 16.01 19.28
N ALA A 118 12.64 15.65 18.01
CA ALA A 118 12.04 14.36 17.65
C ALA A 118 12.96 13.16 17.96
N SER A 119 14.27 13.30 17.75
CA SER A 119 15.24 12.22 18.01
C SER A 119 15.38 11.87 19.49
N CYS A 120 15.25 12.83 20.42
CA CYS A 120 15.35 12.53 21.85
C CYS A 120 14.18 11.70 22.40
N MET A 121 13.06 11.66 21.68
CA MET A 121 11.85 10.91 22.03
C MET A 121 11.55 9.73 21.10
N THR A 122 12.40 9.49 20.10
CA THR A 122 12.19 8.45 19.07
C THR A 122 13.40 7.53 18.98
N ASN A 123 13.17 6.24 19.23
CA ASN A 123 14.14 5.20 18.95
C ASN A 123 13.82 4.53 17.61
N LYS A 124 14.66 4.77 16.58
CA LYS A 124 14.55 4.12 15.27
C LYS A 124 15.32 2.81 15.28
N VAL A 125 14.60 1.68 15.27
CA VAL A 125 15.19 0.34 15.31
C VAL A 125 15.06 -0.34 13.95
N LYS A 126 16.17 -0.84 13.43
CA LYS A 126 16.15 -1.71 12.24
C LYS A 126 15.77 -3.14 12.66
N LEU A 127 14.57 -3.58 12.28
CA LEU A 127 14.10 -4.94 12.56
C LEU A 127 14.88 -5.98 11.74
N GLY A 128 15.25 -5.62 10.51
CA GLY A 128 16.00 -6.49 9.62
C GLY A 128 15.87 -6.06 8.18
N ARG A 129 15.96 -7.04 7.26
CA ARG A 129 15.78 -6.84 5.82
C ARG A 129 14.66 -7.73 5.31
N SER A 130 13.91 -7.18 4.36
CA SER A 130 12.98 -7.92 3.52
C SER A 130 13.72 -8.83 2.52
N PRO A 131 13.05 -9.83 1.90
CA PRO A 131 13.68 -10.72 0.91
C PRO A 131 14.34 -10.01 -0.28
N GLY A 132 13.79 -8.88 -0.72
CA GLY A 132 14.33 -8.03 -1.77
C GLY A 132 15.47 -7.11 -1.29
N GLY A 133 15.87 -7.21 -0.02
CA GLY A 133 17.01 -6.50 0.54
C GLY A 133 16.70 -5.10 1.09
N ASN A 134 15.44 -4.65 1.04
CA ASN A 134 15.05 -3.37 1.64
C ASN A 134 15.05 -3.47 3.16
N ASP A 135 15.60 -2.44 3.81
CA ASP A 135 15.62 -2.34 5.26
C ASP A 135 14.21 -2.12 5.82
N CYS A 136 13.89 -2.83 6.91
CA CYS A 136 12.61 -2.74 7.60
C CYS A 136 12.84 -2.09 8.98
N TYR A 137 12.13 -1.01 9.26
CA TYR A 137 12.29 -0.21 10.48
C TYR A 137 11.03 -0.27 11.34
N THR A 138 11.24 -0.17 12.65
CA THR A 138 10.21 0.22 13.61
C THR A 138 10.66 1.51 14.30
N LEU A 139 9.70 2.35 14.69
CA LEU A 139 9.91 3.50 15.53
C LEU A 139 9.29 3.23 16.89
N GLU A 140 10.03 3.45 17.96
CA GLU A 140 9.47 3.53 19.31
C GLU A 140 9.43 4.99 19.75
N ILE A 141 8.24 5.55 19.95
CA ILE A 141 8.06 6.95 20.36
C ILE A 141 7.47 6.99 21.77
N SER A 142 8.17 7.65 22.70
CA SER A 142 7.71 7.83 24.08
C SER A 142 8.47 8.98 24.78
N ALA A 143 7.97 9.45 25.92
CA ALA A 143 8.68 10.45 26.71
C ALA A 143 9.88 9.81 27.43
N THR A 144 11.04 10.44 27.44
CA THR A 144 12.20 9.95 28.21
C THR A 144 11.82 9.80 29.69
N ALA A 145 12.12 8.65 30.27
CA ALA A 145 11.89 8.35 31.69
C ALA A 145 12.84 7.23 32.14
N PRO A 146 13.07 7.05 33.45
CA PRO A 146 13.76 5.87 33.98
C PRO A 146 13.10 4.56 33.51
N ASP A 147 13.90 3.50 33.39
CA ASP A 147 13.46 2.21 32.85
C ASP A 147 12.23 1.64 33.56
N GLU A 148 12.14 1.80 34.87
CA GLU A 148 10.99 1.37 35.69
C GLU A 148 9.67 2.00 35.20
N ILE A 149 9.69 3.30 34.90
CA ILE A 149 8.52 4.01 34.38
C ILE A 149 8.24 3.54 32.96
N LEU A 150 9.26 3.43 32.11
CA LEU A 150 9.10 2.95 30.74
C LEU A 150 8.51 1.53 30.68
N GLN A 151 8.86 0.66 31.63
CA GLN A 151 8.34 -0.70 31.74
C GLN A 151 6.87 -0.73 32.17
N SER A 152 6.44 0.22 33.01
CA SER A 152 5.03 0.33 33.45
C SER A 152 4.08 0.85 32.37
N ARG A 153 4.59 1.55 31.34
CA ARG A 153 3.75 2.12 30.28
C ARG A 153 3.17 1.04 29.37
N LYS A 154 1.90 1.22 29.01
CA LYS A 154 1.21 0.38 28.02
C LYS A 154 1.75 0.65 26.62
N VAL A 155 1.63 -0.33 25.73
CA VAL A 155 2.12 -0.25 24.35
C VAL A 155 0.96 -0.03 23.37
N ILE A 156 1.20 0.80 22.35
CA ILE A 156 0.29 0.94 21.20
C ILE A 156 1.04 0.54 19.94
N PHE A 157 0.50 -0.43 19.20
CA PHE A 157 1.05 -0.86 17.91
C PHE A 157 0.30 -0.21 16.75
N ILE A 158 1.04 0.35 15.80
CA ILE A 158 0.45 0.89 14.57
C ILE A 158 1.31 0.43 13.39
N LEU A 159 0.68 -0.22 12.42
CA LEU A 159 1.34 -0.66 11.19
C LEU A 159 0.62 -0.10 9.97
N ALA A 160 1.37 0.07 8.88
CA ALA A 160 0.86 0.50 7.60
C ALA A 160 1.54 -0.25 6.45
N ARG A 161 0.91 -0.20 5.26
CA ARG A 161 1.47 -0.71 3.99
C ARG A 161 1.77 -2.21 4.03
N CYS A 162 0.89 -2.99 4.66
CA CYS A 162 0.86 -4.43 4.46
C CYS A 162 0.62 -4.75 2.98
N HIS A 163 -0.36 -4.05 2.37
CA HIS A 163 -0.52 -4.01 0.93
C HIS A 163 0.22 -2.80 0.33
N PRO A 164 1.09 -3.00 -0.67
CA PRO A 164 1.96 -1.95 -1.22
C PRO A 164 1.24 -0.92 -2.10
N GLY A 165 0.06 -1.21 -2.64
CA GLY A 165 -0.71 -0.25 -3.44
C GLY A 165 -1.52 0.75 -2.62
N GLU A 166 -1.60 0.55 -1.31
CA GLU A 166 -2.47 1.31 -0.41
C GLU A 166 -1.73 2.52 0.15
N THR A 167 -1.43 3.50 -0.69
CA THR A 167 -0.63 4.68 -0.30
C THR A 167 -1.31 5.62 0.71
N PRO A 168 -2.66 5.73 0.80
CA PRO A 168 -3.28 6.52 1.88
C PRO A 168 -2.81 6.13 3.28
N SER A 169 -2.50 4.85 3.52
CA SER A 169 -2.01 4.40 4.84
C SER A 169 -0.67 5.04 5.23
N SER A 170 0.20 5.32 4.26
CA SER A 170 1.48 6.01 4.53
C SER A 170 1.27 7.46 4.97
N TYR A 171 0.34 8.17 4.35
CA TYR A 171 0.04 9.56 4.74
C TYR A 171 -0.70 9.63 6.08
N MET A 172 -1.62 8.71 6.35
CA MET A 172 -2.20 8.57 7.71
C MET A 172 -1.11 8.32 8.75
N MET A 173 -0.19 7.40 8.46
CA MET A 173 0.94 7.10 9.33
C MET A 173 1.87 8.31 9.54
N LYS A 174 2.16 9.09 8.48
CA LYS A 174 2.94 10.33 8.59
C LYS A 174 2.29 11.32 9.54
N GLY A 175 0.97 11.52 9.43
CA GLY A 175 0.20 12.34 10.35
C GLY A 175 0.29 11.88 11.81
N VAL A 176 0.23 10.56 12.06
CA VAL A 176 0.43 9.96 13.38
C VAL A 176 1.81 10.28 13.94
N ILE A 177 2.87 10.01 13.16
CA ILE A 177 4.26 10.22 13.59
C ILE A 177 4.51 11.70 13.89
N GLU A 178 4.12 12.61 12.98
CA GLU A 178 4.27 14.06 13.16
C GLU A 178 3.56 14.57 14.41
N PHE A 179 2.34 14.08 14.69
CA PHE A 179 1.62 14.44 15.90
C PHE A 179 2.39 13.99 17.15
N LEU A 180 2.82 12.72 17.15
CA LEU A 180 3.45 12.10 18.30
C LEU A 180 4.83 12.68 18.62
N VAL A 181 5.56 13.24 17.66
CA VAL A 181 6.80 13.97 17.94
C VAL A 181 6.61 15.48 18.15
N GLY A 182 5.37 15.95 17.98
CA GLY A 182 5.01 17.35 18.18
C GLY A 182 5.06 17.80 19.64
N THR A 183 4.92 19.12 19.82
CA THR A 183 5.01 19.80 21.11
C THR A 183 3.65 20.02 21.79
N SER A 184 2.55 19.59 21.16
CA SER A 184 1.20 19.78 21.69
C SER A 184 1.04 19.12 23.08
N PRO A 185 0.22 19.68 23.98
CA PRO A 185 -0.04 19.07 25.28
C PRO A 185 -0.61 17.65 25.17
N ALA A 186 -1.44 17.39 24.15
CA ALA A 186 -1.99 16.07 23.88
C ALA A 186 -0.90 15.07 23.49
N ALA A 187 0.02 15.45 22.59
CA ALA A 187 1.13 14.60 22.19
C ALA A 187 2.07 14.26 23.37
N LYS A 188 2.37 15.26 24.22
CA LYS A 188 3.15 15.04 25.45
C LYS A 188 2.47 14.02 26.38
N LYS A 189 1.18 14.20 26.69
CA LYS A 189 0.41 13.28 27.53
C LYS A 189 0.38 11.85 26.97
N LEU A 190 0.24 11.70 25.65
CA LEU A 190 0.31 10.39 25.01
C LEU A 190 1.68 9.73 25.21
N ARG A 191 2.76 10.48 24.96
CA ARG A 191 4.14 9.99 25.16
C ARG A 191 4.47 9.63 26.60
N GLU A 192 3.85 10.30 27.57
CA GLU A 192 3.99 10.01 29.01
C GLU A 192 3.22 8.77 29.45
N LYS A 193 2.10 8.44 28.76
CA LYS A 193 1.25 7.28 29.06
C LYS A 193 1.66 6.01 28.33
N PHE A 194 2.14 6.15 27.09
CA PHE A 194 2.30 5.04 26.17
C PHE A 194 3.69 4.97 25.55
N VAL A 195 4.06 3.76 25.14
CA VAL A 195 5.11 3.53 24.15
C VAL A 195 4.42 3.22 22.82
N PHE A 196 4.63 4.06 21.82
CA PHE A 196 4.12 3.83 20.46
C PHE A 196 5.15 3.03 19.67
N VAL A 197 4.77 1.82 19.23
CA VAL A 197 5.59 0.98 18.35
C VAL A 197 4.98 1.04 16.94
N ILE A 198 5.70 1.70 16.04
CA ILE A 198 5.21 2.07 14.72
C ILE A 198 6.02 1.39 13.61
N ILE A 199 5.32 0.70 12.71
CA ILE A 199 5.90 0.11 11.51
C ILE A 199 5.35 0.89 10.31
N PRO A 200 6.10 1.88 9.80
CA PRO A 200 5.57 2.80 8.79
C PRO A 200 5.37 2.14 7.43
N MET A 201 6.12 1.06 7.15
CA MET A 201 5.97 0.31 5.91
C MET A 201 6.35 -1.16 6.10
N LEU A 202 5.34 -2.03 6.11
CA LEU A 202 5.55 -3.47 6.31
C LEU A 202 6.06 -4.18 5.04
N ASN A 203 5.67 -3.74 3.84
CA ASN A 203 5.99 -4.39 2.57
C ASN A 203 6.83 -3.51 1.63
N PRO A 204 8.06 -3.12 2.00
CA PRO A 204 8.88 -2.22 1.17
C PRO A 204 9.21 -2.81 -0.19
N ASP A 205 9.40 -4.13 -0.27
CA ASP A 205 9.65 -4.86 -1.52
C ASP A 205 8.51 -4.72 -2.53
N GLY A 206 7.27 -4.95 -2.08
CA GLY A 206 6.10 -4.77 -2.91
C GLY A 206 5.90 -3.32 -3.34
N VAL A 207 6.28 -2.36 -2.49
CA VAL A 207 6.23 -0.92 -2.82
C VAL A 207 7.22 -0.59 -3.93
N THR A 208 8.46 -1.03 -3.80
CA THR A 208 9.52 -0.82 -4.83
C THR A 208 9.12 -1.45 -6.16
N ALA A 209 8.46 -2.61 -6.16
CA ALA A 209 7.99 -3.27 -7.37
C ALA A 209 6.71 -2.65 -7.99
N GLY A 210 6.04 -1.71 -7.31
CA GLY A 210 4.76 -1.17 -7.77
C GLY A 210 3.62 -2.19 -7.70
N ASN A 211 3.69 -3.14 -6.76
CA ASN A 211 2.62 -4.12 -6.57
C ASN A 211 1.36 -3.45 -5.97
N THR A 212 0.19 -4.04 -6.24
CA THR A 212 -1.05 -3.61 -5.59
C THR A 212 -1.21 -4.21 -4.20
N ARG A 213 -0.99 -5.52 -4.06
CA ARG A 213 -1.42 -6.30 -2.88
C ARG A 213 -0.33 -7.17 -2.26
N THR A 214 0.61 -7.65 -3.07
CA THR A 214 1.47 -8.79 -2.72
C THR A 214 2.93 -8.41 -2.53
N THR A 215 3.68 -9.27 -1.86
CA THR A 215 5.15 -9.29 -1.86
C THR A 215 5.70 -9.56 -3.27
N LEU A 216 7.03 -9.55 -3.44
CA LEU A 216 7.70 -9.97 -4.68
C LEU A 216 7.40 -11.41 -5.09
N LEU A 217 7.06 -12.27 -4.13
CA LEU A 217 6.74 -13.68 -4.37
C LEU A 217 5.27 -13.92 -4.74
N GLY A 218 4.45 -12.87 -4.73
CA GLY A 218 3.01 -12.97 -5.03
C GLY A 218 2.15 -13.29 -3.80
N ASP A 219 2.73 -13.31 -2.60
CA ASP A 219 2.02 -13.61 -1.36
C ASP A 219 1.33 -12.37 -0.79
N ASP A 220 0.14 -12.57 -0.23
CA ASP A 220 -0.60 -11.55 0.50
C ASP A 220 -0.21 -11.60 1.98
N LEU A 221 0.59 -10.64 2.43
CA LEU A 221 1.06 -10.58 3.83
C LEU A 221 -0.10 -10.60 4.84
N ASN A 222 -1.26 -10.02 4.50
CA ASN A 222 -2.42 -10.01 5.40
C ASN A 222 -3.21 -11.33 5.40
N ARG A 223 -2.63 -12.40 4.85
CA ARG A 223 -3.12 -13.79 4.95
C ARG A 223 -2.13 -14.73 5.62
N HIS A 224 -0.96 -14.22 6.00
CA HIS A 224 0.15 -15.00 6.57
C HIS A 224 0.49 -14.59 8.01
N TRP A 225 -0.47 -14.03 8.76
CA TRP A 225 -0.24 -13.64 10.14
C TRP A 225 -0.17 -14.80 11.13
N HIS A 226 -0.82 -15.94 10.88
CA HIS A 226 -0.76 -17.08 11.80
C HIS A 226 0.66 -17.64 11.91
N GLU A 227 1.25 -17.99 10.76
CA GLU A 227 2.57 -18.62 10.68
C GLU A 227 3.37 -17.95 9.55
N PRO A 228 3.88 -16.72 9.74
CA PRO A 228 4.82 -16.16 8.78
C PRO A 228 6.11 -16.97 8.80
N ASP A 229 6.75 -17.06 7.63
CA ASP A 229 8.03 -17.74 7.45
C ASP A 229 9.07 -16.76 6.90
N GLN A 230 10.26 -17.27 6.53
CA GLN A 230 11.35 -16.47 5.98
C GLN A 230 10.97 -15.70 4.69
N LYS A 231 9.97 -16.15 3.92
CA LYS A 231 9.47 -15.44 2.72
C LYS A 231 8.68 -14.19 3.10
N HIS A 232 8.10 -14.21 4.30
CA HIS A 232 7.32 -13.13 4.89
C HIS A 232 8.13 -12.34 5.93
N ARG A 233 9.46 -12.27 5.75
CA ARG A 233 10.42 -11.80 6.76
C ARG A 233 10.03 -10.52 7.50
N PRO A 234 9.51 -9.45 6.86
CA PRO A 234 9.10 -8.25 7.59
C PRO A 234 7.97 -8.51 8.61
N LEU A 235 6.99 -9.36 8.25
CA LEU A 235 5.89 -9.75 9.14
C LEU A 235 6.37 -10.68 10.25
N ASP A 236 7.23 -11.64 9.92
CA ASP A 236 7.88 -12.53 10.88
C ASP A 236 8.65 -11.76 11.97
N LEU A 237 9.55 -10.86 11.54
CA LEU A 237 10.30 -9.96 12.43
C LEU A 237 9.38 -9.11 13.31
N PHE A 238 8.29 -8.59 12.73
CA PHE A 238 7.32 -7.82 13.49
C PHE A 238 6.63 -8.67 14.55
N LYS A 239 6.20 -9.91 14.24
CA LYS A 239 5.59 -10.81 15.22
C LYS A 239 6.55 -11.20 16.34
N GLU A 240 7.82 -11.46 16.03
CA GLU A 240 8.85 -11.68 17.06
C GLU A 240 8.96 -10.46 17.99
N TYR A 241 8.98 -9.26 17.42
CA TYR A 241 9.07 -8.01 18.15
C TYR A 241 7.85 -7.74 19.03
N LEU A 242 6.65 -7.94 18.47
CA LEU A 242 5.37 -7.87 19.17
C LEU A 242 5.31 -8.85 20.36
N SER A 243 5.77 -10.09 20.15
CA SER A 243 5.78 -11.13 21.20
C SER A 243 6.67 -10.73 22.37
N LYS A 244 7.85 -10.15 22.10
CA LYS A 244 8.77 -9.63 23.13
C LYS A 244 8.17 -8.47 23.93
N HIS A 245 7.44 -7.57 23.28
CA HIS A 245 6.76 -6.47 24.00
C HIS A 245 5.59 -7.00 24.82
N ARG A 246 4.76 -7.89 24.25
CA ARG A 246 3.57 -8.45 24.91
C ARG A 246 3.90 -9.30 26.13
N SER A 247 5.07 -9.94 26.17
CA SER A 247 5.52 -10.73 27.32
C SER A 247 5.84 -9.88 28.55
N HIS A 248 6.08 -8.58 28.38
CA HIS A 248 6.48 -7.69 29.47
C HIS A 248 5.53 -6.52 29.69
N LYS A 249 4.68 -6.18 28.71
CA LYS A 249 3.80 -5.00 28.74
C LYS A 249 2.39 -5.32 28.28
N GLU A 250 1.43 -4.60 28.86
CA GLU A 250 0.06 -4.57 28.35
C GLU A 250 0.01 -3.82 27.03
N VAL A 251 -0.64 -4.41 26.02
CA VAL A 251 -0.89 -3.76 24.74
C VAL A 251 -2.28 -3.14 24.78
N PHE A 252 -2.33 -1.81 24.79
CA PHE A 252 -3.56 -1.04 24.92
C PHE A 252 -4.37 -1.01 23.61
N LEU A 253 -3.68 -0.87 22.47
CA LEU A 253 -4.29 -0.70 21.16
C LEU A 253 -3.36 -1.25 20.08
N ALA A 254 -3.92 -1.93 19.08
CA ALA A 254 -3.21 -2.33 17.86
C ALA A 254 -4.02 -1.97 16.61
N VAL A 255 -3.40 -1.26 15.68
CA VAL A 255 -4.06 -0.75 14.47
C VAL A 255 -3.26 -1.08 13.22
N ASP A 256 -3.96 -1.60 12.23
CA ASP A 256 -3.46 -1.83 10.88
C ASP A 256 -4.12 -0.89 9.88
N LEU A 257 -3.34 0.05 9.33
CA LEU A 257 -3.79 1.09 8.41
C LEU A 257 -3.74 0.59 6.97
N HIS A 258 -4.89 0.63 6.28
CA HIS A 258 -5.14 0.16 4.92
C HIS A 258 -5.85 1.22 4.08
N ALA A 259 -6.10 0.90 2.80
CA ALA A 259 -6.92 1.73 1.92
C ALA A 259 -7.95 0.92 1.12
N HIS A 260 -9.16 1.46 1.00
CA HIS A 260 -10.28 0.77 0.39
C HIS A 260 -10.59 1.25 -1.03
N SER A 261 -10.43 0.35 -2.00
CA SER A 261 -10.61 0.61 -3.44
C SER A 261 -12.05 0.75 -3.94
N ARG A 262 -13.07 0.53 -3.08
CA ARG A 262 -14.49 0.46 -3.49
C ARG A 262 -15.46 1.32 -2.66
N ARG A 263 -15.08 1.70 -1.44
CA ARG A 263 -15.95 2.43 -0.49
C ARG A 263 -15.38 3.82 -0.28
N LYS A 264 -16.28 4.78 -0.08
CA LYS A 264 -15.96 6.15 0.34
C LYS A 264 -15.72 6.18 1.86
N ASN A 265 -15.16 7.29 2.35
CA ASN A 265 -14.86 7.59 3.76
C ASN A 265 -13.70 6.79 4.37
N ILE A 266 -13.40 7.09 5.64
CA ILE A 266 -12.55 6.28 6.51
C ILE A 266 -13.45 5.52 7.48
N PHE A 267 -13.19 4.24 7.71
CA PHE A 267 -13.95 3.40 8.65
C PHE A 267 -13.05 2.29 9.18
N SER A 268 -13.53 1.49 10.14
CA SER A 268 -12.73 0.42 10.71
C SER A 268 -13.43 -0.93 10.74
N TYR A 269 -12.62 -1.97 10.74
CA TYR A 269 -13.02 -3.32 11.08
C TYR A 269 -12.46 -3.66 12.46
N GLY A 270 -13.30 -4.12 13.39
CA GLY A 270 -12.92 -4.54 14.75
C GLY A 270 -13.25 -6.00 15.02
N CYS A 271 -13.09 -6.47 16.25
CA CYS A 271 -13.37 -7.87 16.61
C CYS A 271 -14.33 -7.94 17.81
N THR A 272 -15.56 -8.39 17.57
CA THR A 272 -16.48 -8.76 18.65
C THR A 272 -16.01 -10.09 19.26
N PRO A 273 -15.83 -10.14 20.60
CA PRO A 273 -15.39 -11.34 21.30
C PRO A 273 -16.51 -12.38 21.38
N SER A 274 -16.14 -13.65 21.54
CA SER A 274 -17.11 -14.68 21.91
C SER A 274 -17.60 -14.47 23.35
N LYS A 275 -18.75 -15.06 23.71
CA LYS A 275 -19.32 -14.96 25.06
C LYS A 275 -18.35 -15.51 26.12
N GLU A 276 -17.65 -16.59 25.79
CA GLU A 276 -16.64 -17.22 26.65
C GLU A 276 -15.45 -16.28 26.90
N TYR A 277 -15.02 -15.56 25.86
CA TYR A 277 -13.94 -14.58 25.97
C TYR A 277 -14.33 -13.40 26.87
N ILE A 278 -15.57 -12.91 26.76
CA ILE A 278 -16.10 -11.85 27.65
C ILE A 278 -16.09 -12.30 29.11
N ALA A 279 -16.59 -13.52 29.37
CA ALA A 279 -16.67 -14.06 30.72
C ALA A 279 -15.29 -14.19 31.39
N ARG A 280 -14.26 -14.53 30.61
CA ARG A 280 -12.88 -14.67 31.12
C ARG A 280 -12.24 -13.33 31.47
N ASP A 281 -12.30 -12.35 30.57
CA ASP A 281 -11.50 -11.13 30.69
C ASP A 281 -12.22 -9.99 31.44
N ARG A 282 -13.47 -10.23 31.91
CA ARG A 282 -14.28 -9.28 32.72
C ARG A 282 -14.43 -7.87 32.11
N LEU A 283 -14.17 -7.72 30.81
CA LEU A 283 -14.32 -6.46 30.09
C LEU A 283 -15.77 -6.30 29.62
N PRO A 284 -16.28 -5.06 29.58
CA PRO A 284 -17.66 -4.82 29.18
C PRO A 284 -17.93 -5.21 27.72
N THR A 285 -19.08 -5.85 27.48
CA THR A 285 -19.64 -6.06 26.14
C THR A 285 -19.74 -4.72 25.39
N GLY A 286 -19.29 -4.69 24.14
CA GLY A 286 -19.28 -3.50 23.29
C GLY A 286 -17.99 -2.67 23.33
N TYR A 287 -16.99 -3.06 24.13
CA TYR A 287 -15.71 -2.34 24.21
C TYR A 287 -15.03 -2.11 22.84
N GLU A 288 -15.14 -3.06 21.91
CA GLU A 288 -14.58 -2.94 20.55
C GLU A 288 -15.21 -1.82 19.73
N ARG A 289 -16.39 -1.34 20.12
CA ARG A 289 -17.12 -0.28 19.40
C ARG A 289 -16.72 1.11 19.87
N VAL A 290 -16.18 1.22 21.09
CA VAL A 290 -15.93 2.51 21.74
C VAL A 290 -14.91 3.33 20.98
N PHE A 291 -13.76 2.76 20.60
CA PHE A 291 -12.72 3.53 19.90
C PHE A 291 -13.16 4.01 18.50
N PRO A 292 -13.76 3.16 17.63
CA PRO A 292 -14.35 3.63 16.38
C PRO A 292 -15.45 4.68 16.56
N TYR A 293 -16.26 4.57 17.62
CA TYR A 293 -17.28 5.57 17.92
C TYR A 293 -16.63 6.91 18.32
N ILE A 294 -15.60 6.91 19.16
CA ILE A 294 -14.80 8.11 19.47
C ILE A 294 -14.20 8.73 18.21
N LEU A 295 -13.61 7.91 17.32
CA LEU A 295 -13.09 8.38 16.04
C LEU A 295 -14.18 9.11 15.24
N SER A 296 -15.42 8.61 15.22
CA SER A 296 -16.53 9.28 14.50
C SER A 296 -16.92 10.65 15.09
N LYS A 297 -16.67 10.88 16.38
CA LYS A 297 -16.94 12.17 17.03
C LYS A 297 -15.82 13.18 16.86
N MET A 298 -14.58 12.70 16.67
CA MET A 298 -13.38 13.54 16.65
C MET A 298 -12.78 13.71 15.23
N CYS A 299 -13.03 12.76 14.34
CA CYS A 299 -12.44 12.71 13.00
C CYS A 299 -13.52 12.96 11.95
N ASP A 300 -13.41 14.08 11.23
CA ASP A 300 -14.40 14.52 10.24
C ASP A 300 -14.58 13.53 9.06
N ALA A 301 -13.57 12.72 8.78
CA ALA A 301 -13.54 11.76 7.68
C ALA A 301 -14.01 10.35 8.09
N PHE A 302 -14.21 10.09 9.38
CA PHE A 302 -14.48 8.76 9.90
C PHE A 302 -15.99 8.48 10.01
N LYS A 303 -16.45 7.40 9.38
CA LYS A 303 -17.87 7.01 9.32
C LYS A 303 -18.12 5.74 10.13
N TYR A 304 -18.76 5.88 11.30
CA TYR A 304 -18.98 4.78 12.23
C TYR A 304 -19.92 3.71 11.67
N GLU A 305 -20.96 4.11 10.92
CA GLU A 305 -21.98 3.20 10.38
C GLU A 305 -21.42 2.24 9.34
N GLN A 306 -20.22 2.51 8.80
CA GLN A 306 -19.52 1.62 7.89
C GLN A 306 -18.60 0.63 8.61
N CYS A 307 -18.46 0.74 9.93
CA CYS A 307 -17.62 -0.15 10.71
C CYS A 307 -18.28 -1.52 10.87
N THR A 308 -17.48 -2.58 10.86
CA THR A 308 -17.97 -3.94 11.12
C THR A 308 -17.11 -4.64 12.15
N PHE A 309 -17.74 -5.34 13.08
CA PHE A 309 -17.05 -6.00 14.20
C PHE A 309 -17.09 -7.52 14.11
N ASP A 310 -17.89 -8.06 13.18
CA ASP A 310 -18.02 -9.49 12.99
C ASP A 310 -16.78 -10.11 12.35
N LEU A 311 -16.32 -11.20 12.95
CA LEU A 311 -15.27 -12.04 12.42
C LEU A 311 -15.86 -13.00 11.38
N LYS A 312 -15.97 -12.53 10.14
CA LYS A 312 -16.40 -13.37 9.00
C LYS A 312 -15.42 -14.53 8.76
N LYS A 313 -15.97 -15.70 8.40
CA LYS A 313 -15.22 -16.91 8.02
C LYS A 313 -14.21 -16.61 6.91
N GLY A 314 -12.99 -17.15 7.00
CA GLY A 314 -11.91 -16.91 6.04
C GLY A 314 -11.10 -15.63 6.29
N ARG A 315 -11.44 -14.86 7.32
CA ARG A 315 -10.64 -13.71 7.79
C ARG A 315 -9.88 -14.00 9.08
N GLU A 316 -9.83 -15.26 9.53
CA GLU A 316 -9.14 -15.64 10.76
C GLU A 316 -7.63 -15.32 10.69
N GLY A 317 -7.01 -15.48 9.52
CA GLY A 317 -5.59 -15.22 9.27
C GLY A 317 -5.20 -13.77 8.97
N THR A 318 -6.12 -12.82 9.16
CA THR A 318 -5.81 -11.38 9.02
C THR A 318 -5.10 -10.85 10.26
N GLY A 319 -4.30 -9.79 10.11
CA GLY A 319 -3.52 -9.22 11.22
C GLY A 319 -4.38 -8.82 12.41
N ARG A 320 -5.46 -8.08 12.16
CA ARG A 320 -6.45 -7.74 13.19
C ARG A 320 -6.97 -8.96 13.95
N SER A 321 -7.28 -10.05 13.25
CA SER A 321 -7.81 -11.28 13.89
C SER A 321 -6.75 -11.98 14.74
N VAL A 322 -5.51 -12.09 14.25
CA VAL A 322 -4.38 -12.68 15.01
C VAL A 322 -4.01 -11.81 16.22
N LEU A 323 -3.95 -10.50 16.06
CA LEU A 323 -3.73 -9.55 17.17
C LEU A 323 -4.81 -9.70 18.25
N PHE A 324 -6.06 -9.86 17.84
CA PHE A 324 -7.18 -10.03 18.75
C PHE A 324 -7.17 -11.40 19.45
N LYS A 325 -7.08 -12.50 18.70
CA LYS A 325 -7.22 -13.86 19.24
C LYS A 325 -5.95 -14.37 19.91
N ASP A 326 -4.83 -14.29 19.20
CA ASP A 326 -3.58 -14.95 19.58
C ASP A 326 -2.79 -14.08 20.55
N PHE A 327 -2.78 -12.76 20.35
CA PHE A 327 -2.12 -11.80 21.25
C PHE A 327 -3.03 -11.20 22.33
N GLN A 328 -4.33 -11.55 22.29
CA GLN A 328 -5.35 -11.12 23.25
C GLN A 328 -5.43 -9.58 23.37
N ILE A 329 -5.28 -8.87 22.24
CA ILE A 329 -5.38 -7.42 22.19
C ILE A 329 -6.82 -7.04 21.89
N ARG A 330 -7.54 -6.59 22.92
CA ARG A 330 -8.99 -6.33 22.81
C ARG A 330 -9.31 -5.24 21.79
N ALA A 331 -8.55 -4.15 21.80
CA ALA A 331 -8.65 -3.05 20.87
C ALA A 331 -7.73 -3.30 19.66
N ALA A 332 -8.12 -4.24 18.81
CA ALA A 332 -7.43 -4.54 17.55
C ALA A 332 -8.30 -4.14 16.36
N TYR A 333 -7.77 -3.27 15.50
CA TYR A 333 -8.53 -2.71 14.38
C TYR A 333 -7.75 -2.76 13.07
N THR A 334 -8.47 -2.96 11.97
CA THR A 334 -8.04 -2.50 10.64
C THR A 334 -8.75 -1.19 10.34
N ILE A 335 -8.04 -0.13 9.98
CA ILE A 335 -8.65 1.14 9.54
C ILE A 335 -8.44 1.27 8.04
N GLU A 336 -9.51 1.55 7.32
CA GLU A 336 -9.57 1.59 5.87
C GLU A 336 -9.86 3.01 5.39
N ALA A 337 -8.95 3.60 4.62
CA ALA A 337 -9.17 4.90 4.00
C ALA A 337 -9.56 4.78 2.51
N SER A 338 -10.65 5.41 2.11
CA SER A 338 -11.04 5.53 0.69
C SER A 338 -9.94 6.15 -0.17
N PHE A 339 -9.68 5.58 -1.36
CA PHE A 339 -8.80 6.20 -2.37
C PHE A 339 -9.40 7.45 -3.04
N LEU A 340 -10.72 7.61 -2.93
CA LEU A 340 -11.46 8.71 -3.51
C LEU A 340 -11.53 9.86 -2.54
N GLY A 341 -12.28 9.68 -1.45
CA GLY A 341 -12.79 10.75 -0.61
C GLY A 341 -14.05 10.35 0.13
N GLY A 342 -14.78 11.36 0.62
CA GLY A 342 -15.98 11.19 1.45
C GLY A 342 -17.31 11.25 0.69
N ASN A 343 -18.39 10.87 1.38
CA ASN A 343 -19.77 11.14 0.98
C ASN A 343 -20.64 11.63 2.14
N PHE A 344 -20.03 12.32 3.10
CA PHE A 344 -20.73 12.89 4.24
C PHE A 344 -19.94 14.06 4.83
N GLY A 345 -20.64 14.88 5.61
CA GLY A 345 -20.06 16.04 6.27
C GLY A 345 -19.37 16.97 5.27
N LYS A 346 -18.27 17.59 5.69
CA LYS A 346 -17.50 18.51 4.83
C LYS A 346 -16.77 17.84 3.67
N TYR A 347 -16.70 16.50 3.67
CA TYR A 347 -16.02 15.72 2.64
C TYR A 347 -16.98 15.17 1.59
N ASP A 348 -18.27 15.50 1.67
CA ASP A 348 -19.24 15.03 0.68
C ASP A 348 -18.89 15.52 -0.72
N GLY A 349 -18.77 14.58 -1.66
CA GLY A 349 -18.38 14.85 -3.04
C GLY A 349 -16.92 15.24 -3.28
N LEU A 350 -16.08 15.32 -2.24
CA LEU A 350 -14.69 15.77 -2.36
C LEU A 350 -13.70 14.61 -2.43
N HIS A 351 -12.60 14.81 -3.17
CA HIS A 351 -11.45 13.91 -3.09
C HIS A 351 -10.62 14.19 -1.84
N TYR A 352 -10.12 13.13 -1.20
CA TYR A 352 -9.08 13.29 -0.19
C TYR A 352 -7.75 13.66 -0.83
N THR A 353 -7.08 14.61 -0.19
CA THR A 353 -5.69 15.01 -0.43
C THR A 353 -4.75 14.28 0.52
N THR A 354 -3.43 14.41 0.32
CA THR A 354 -2.43 13.93 1.30
C THR A 354 -2.62 14.58 2.67
N ALA A 355 -2.94 15.87 2.70
CA ALA A 355 -3.21 16.62 3.92
C ALA A 355 -4.43 16.09 4.69
N ASP A 356 -5.47 15.59 4.00
CA ASP A 356 -6.62 14.99 4.67
C ASP A 356 -6.27 13.66 5.36
N TYR A 357 -5.46 12.82 4.70
CA TYR A 357 -4.97 11.58 5.32
C TYR A 357 -4.06 11.87 6.52
N GLU A 358 -3.12 12.82 6.38
CA GLU A 358 -2.26 13.25 7.49
C GLU A 358 -3.07 13.86 8.64
N LYS A 359 -4.09 14.65 8.33
CA LYS A 359 -5.00 15.21 9.33
C LYS A 359 -5.74 14.10 10.08
N PHE A 360 -6.23 13.07 9.39
CA PHE A 360 -6.82 11.92 10.07
C PHE A 360 -5.82 11.26 11.03
N GLY A 361 -4.56 11.11 10.63
CA GLY A 361 -3.51 10.59 11.53
C GLY A 361 -3.32 11.42 12.80
N LYS A 362 -3.43 12.75 12.70
CA LYS A 362 -3.37 13.67 13.86
C LYS A 362 -4.60 13.50 14.77
N GLN A 363 -5.81 13.51 14.19
CA GLN A 363 -7.07 13.32 14.93
C GLN A 363 -7.19 11.93 15.56
N PHE A 364 -6.61 10.91 14.92
CA PHE A 364 -6.50 9.56 15.47
C PHE A 364 -5.74 9.57 16.81
N CYS A 365 -4.61 10.28 16.90
CA CYS A 365 -3.87 10.37 18.16
C CYS A 365 -4.68 11.07 19.26
N GLU A 366 -5.43 12.13 18.92
CA GLU A 366 -6.34 12.79 19.87
C GLU A 366 -7.44 11.83 20.35
N ALA A 367 -8.01 11.02 19.45
CA ALA A 367 -8.97 9.98 19.79
C ALA A 367 -8.37 8.88 20.68
N VAL A 368 -7.08 8.53 20.49
CA VAL A 368 -6.38 7.60 21.39
C VAL A 368 -6.28 8.19 22.80
N LEU A 369 -5.99 9.49 22.92
CA LEU A 369 -5.90 10.15 24.23
C LEU A 369 -7.27 10.14 24.93
N GLU A 370 -8.33 10.47 24.20
CA GLU A 370 -9.72 10.40 24.67
C GLU A 370 -10.10 8.99 25.11
N PHE A 371 -9.78 7.98 24.30
CA PHE A 371 -10.05 6.57 24.59
C PHE A 371 -9.27 6.05 25.80
N SER A 372 -8.07 6.61 26.07
CA SER A 372 -7.26 6.28 27.25
C SER A 372 -7.83 6.83 28.56
N ASN A 373 -8.83 7.71 28.51
CA ASN A 373 -9.52 8.21 29.69
C ASN A 373 -10.67 7.26 30.04
N GLU A 374 -10.60 6.62 31.20
CA GLU A 374 -11.55 5.59 31.62
C GLU A 374 -12.97 6.14 31.79
N GLU A 375 -13.15 7.33 32.38
CA GLU A 375 -14.47 7.95 32.53
C GLU A 375 -15.11 8.26 31.18
N ARG A 376 -14.31 8.79 30.24
CA ARG A 376 -14.76 9.07 28.87
C ARG A 376 -15.11 7.79 28.13
N MET A 377 -14.25 6.77 28.20
CA MET A 377 -14.49 5.46 27.61
C MET A 377 -15.81 4.85 28.12
N GLN A 378 -16.06 4.88 29.44
CA GLN A 378 -17.31 4.41 30.03
C GLN A 378 -18.52 5.24 29.60
N TRP A 379 -18.36 6.55 29.41
CA TRP A 379 -19.41 7.42 28.88
C TRP A 379 -19.82 7.01 27.46
N TYR A 380 -18.85 6.88 26.54
CA TYR A 380 -19.13 6.44 25.17
C TYR A 380 -19.74 5.04 25.11
N LEU A 381 -19.30 4.14 25.99
CA LEU A 381 -19.88 2.80 26.08
C LEU A 381 -21.37 2.83 26.46
N ARG A 382 -21.77 3.73 27.38
CA ARG A 382 -23.19 3.91 27.73
C ARG A 382 -23.99 4.49 26.57
N GLU A 383 -23.44 5.46 25.86
CA GLU A 383 -24.08 6.06 24.68
C GLU A 383 -24.36 5.02 23.59
N ILE A 384 -23.36 4.18 23.26
CA ILE A 384 -23.51 3.11 22.26
C ILE A 384 -24.61 2.13 22.67
N ARG A 385 -24.64 1.74 23.95
CA ARG A 385 -25.66 0.82 24.47
C ARG A 385 -27.06 1.42 24.43
N ALA A 386 -27.20 2.71 24.73
CA ALA A 386 -28.48 3.41 24.65
C ALA A 386 -29.02 3.43 23.21
N GLN A 387 -28.15 3.64 22.21
CA GLN A 387 -28.52 3.58 20.80
C GLN A 387 -28.98 2.19 20.38
N GLN A 388 -28.26 1.13 20.79
CA GLN A 388 -28.65 -0.24 20.48
C GLN A 388 -30.01 -0.62 21.08
N ILE A 389 -30.31 -0.16 22.29
CA ILE A 389 -31.62 -0.40 22.93
C ILE A 389 -32.74 0.31 22.15
N ALA A 390 -32.50 1.53 21.66
CA ALA A 390 -33.47 2.28 20.87
C ALA A 390 -33.73 1.60 19.51
N ASP A 391 -32.66 1.16 18.83
CA ASP A 391 -32.75 0.45 17.56
C ASP A 391 -33.51 -0.89 17.72
N ASP A 392 -33.23 -1.66 18.79
CA ASP A 392 -33.93 -2.93 19.10
C ASP A 392 -35.41 -2.71 19.44
N SER A 393 -35.78 -1.55 20.02
CA SER A 393 -37.19 -1.21 20.27
C SER A 393 -37.95 -0.80 19.01
N ASP A 394 -37.28 -0.13 18.07
CA ASP A 394 -37.88 0.32 16.81
C ASP A 394 -38.01 -0.83 15.79
N GLU A 395 -37.07 -1.80 15.77
CA GLU A 395 -37.16 -3.01 14.92
C GLU A 395 -38.30 -3.97 15.31
N SER A 396 -38.92 -3.79 16.48
CA SER A 396 -40.09 -4.58 16.88
C SER A 396 -41.40 -4.15 16.19
N GLU A 397 -41.40 -3.04 15.45
CA GLU A 397 -42.58 -2.52 14.71
C GLU A 397 -42.46 -2.59 13.17
N GLU A 398 -41.28 -2.82 12.59
CA GLU A 398 -41.12 -2.94 11.13
C GLU A 398 -40.40 -4.24 10.73
N SER A 399 -41.20 -5.27 10.41
CA SER A 399 -40.72 -6.51 9.78
C SER A 399 -41.21 -6.64 8.34
N ASP A 400 -40.47 -6.08 7.38
CA ASP A 400 -40.19 -6.71 6.08
C ASP A 400 -39.30 -5.80 5.19
N TYR A 401 -37.97 -5.91 5.29
CA TYR A 401 -37.12 -5.58 4.15
C TYR A 401 -35.81 -6.36 4.19
N SER A 402 -35.64 -7.27 3.23
CA SER A 402 -34.47 -8.12 3.08
C SER A 402 -33.22 -7.31 2.73
N SER A 403 -32.22 -7.30 3.61
CA SER A 403 -30.89 -6.77 3.31
C SER A 403 -30.07 -7.78 2.50
N GLU A 404 -29.82 -7.50 1.22
CA GLU A 404 -28.87 -8.27 0.42
C GLU A 404 -27.43 -8.03 0.90
N GLY A 405 -26.83 -9.08 1.47
CA GLY A 405 -25.44 -9.10 1.87
C GLY A 405 -24.49 -9.15 0.66
N LEU A 406 -23.81 -8.05 0.38
CA LEU A 406 -22.75 -8.02 -0.62
C LEU A 406 -21.42 -8.51 -0.01
N SER A 407 -20.88 -9.57 -0.61
CA SER A 407 -19.61 -10.20 -0.23
C SER A 407 -18.42 -9.28 -0.53
N ASP A 408 -17.48 -9.25 0.42
CA ASP A 408 -16.26 -8.45 0.37
C ASP A 408 -15.06 -9.36 0.07
N ASP A 409 -14.55 -9.21 -1.16
CA ASP A 409 -13.33 -9.76 -1.74
C ASP A 409 -13.26 -11.29 -1.87
N GLU A 410 -13.65 -11.76 -3.06
CA GLU A 410 -13.17 -13.01 -3.67
C GLU A 410 -11.64 -12.98 -3.76
N ALA A 411 -10.95 -13.65 -2.83
CA ALA A 411 -9.79 -14.42 -3.26
C ALA A 411 -10.34 -15.50 -4.18
N PHE A 412 -9.95 -15.54 -5.45
CA PHE A 412 -10.49 -16.48 -6.46
C PHE A 412 -10.68 -17.90 -5.87
N PRO A 413 -11.93 -18.39 -5.81
CA PRO A 413 -12.30 -19.51 -6.67
C PRO A 413 -13.65 -19.28 -7.39
N ALA A 414 -14.14 -20.31 -8.09
CA ALA A 414 -15.06 -20.24 -9.23
C ALA A 414 -16.53 -19.83 -8.93
N SER A 415 -17.05 -18.92 -9.79
CA SER A 415 -18.45 -18.76 -10.27
C SER A 415 -19.59 -18.75 -9.23
N PRO A 416 -20.46 -17.71 -9.20
CA PRO A 416 -21.72 -17.76 -9.97
C PRO A 416 -22.27 -16.42 -10.52
N ARG A 417 -23.40 -16.56 -11.25
CA ARG A 417 -24.12 -15.64 -12.16
C ARG A 417 -24.62 -14.33 -11.50
N GLU A 418 -24.53 -13.22 -12.24
CA GLU A 418 -25.09 -11.90 -11.88
C GLU A 418 -26.33 -11.56 -12.74
N VAL A 419 -27.31 -10.92 -12.10
CA VAL A 419 -28.46 -10.21 -12.70
C VAL A 419 -28.12 -8.71 -12.73
N TYR A 420 -28.50 -8.02 -13.81
CA TYR A 420 -28.17 -6.62 -14.08
C TYR A 420 -29.19 -5.64 -13.47
N SER A 421 -28.72 -4.50 -12.96
CA SER A 421 -29.50 -3.26 -12.85
C SER A 421 -28.70 -2.07 -13.38
N GLU A 422 -29.37 -1.21 -14.15
CA GLU A 422 -28.82 -0.03 -14.83
C GLU A 422 -28.62 1.14 -13.85
N VAL A 423 -27.54 1.92 -14.03
CA VAL A 423 -27.23 3.10 -13.20
C VAL A 423 -27.01 4.32 -14.10
N HIS A 424 -27.71 5.42 -13.80
CA HIS A 424 -27.62 6.70 -14.50
C HIS A 424 -26.49 7.60 -13.97
N PRO A 425 -25.97 8.57 -14.77
CA PRO A 425 -24.88 9.45 -14.36
C PRO A 425 -25.34 10.50 -13.32
N VAL A 426 -24.46 10.83 -12.37
CA VAL A 426 -24.62 11.93 -11.39
C VAL A 426 -23.61 13.03 -11.72
N GLU A 427 -24.06 14.27 -11.90
CA GLU A 427 -23.21 15.46 -12.04
C GLU A 427 -22.59 15.86 -10.70
N ILE A 428 -21.28 16.16 -10.69
CA ILE A 428 -20.57 16.71 -9.53
C ILE A 428 -20.26 18.17 -9.81
N ILE A 429 -20.70 19.06 -8.92
CA ILE A 429 -20.53 20.51 -9.00
C ILE A 429 -19.12 20.90 -8.56
N GLU A 430 -18.34 21.51 -9.45
CA GLU A 430 -17.05 22.14 -9.13
C GLU A 430 -17.30 23.51 -8.48
N LYS A 431 -16.87 23.72 -7.22
CA LYS A 431 -16.77 25.07 -6.63
C LYS A 431 -15.47 25.72 -7.09
N GLN A 432 -15.57 26.67 -8.02
CA GLN A 432 -14.47 27.57 -8.36
C GLN A 432 -14.19 28.53 -7.20
N VAL A 433 -12.94 28.59 -6.77
CA VAL A 433 -12.41 29.68 -5.94
C VAL A 433 -12.07 30.82 -6.89
N SER A 434 -12.75 31.96 -6.74
CA SER A 434 -12.57 33.15 -7.58
C SER A 434 -11.31 33.93 -7.22
N PRO A 435 -10.48 34.35 -8.19
CA PRO A 435 -9.72 35.59 -8.11
C PRO A 435 -10.57 36.75 -8.68
N SER A 436 -10.49 37.90 -8.04
CA SER A 436 -11.19 39.12 -8.43
C SER A 436 -10.70 39.69 -9.77
N SER A 437 -11.64 40.34 -10.47
CA SER A 437 -11.51 41.37 -11.53
C SER A 437 -11.68 40.94 -13.01
N ARG A 438 -12.91 41.21 -13.50
CA ARG A 438 -13.32 41.83 -14.77
C ARG A 438 -12.51 41.56 -16.06
N ALA A 439 -13.14 40.86 -17.01
CA ALA A 439 -13.33 41.33 -18.39
C ALA A 439 -14.43 40.50 -19.09
N GLU A 440 -15.22 41.19 -19.92
CA GLU A 440 -16.51 40.78 -20.48
C GLU A 440 -16.41 39.90 -21.74
N GLY A 441 -17.46 39.08 -21.96
CA GLY A 441 -17.96 38.79 -23.31
C GLY A 441 -17.85 37.34 -23.81
N ALA A 442 -18.92 36.55 -23.69
CA ALA A 442 -19.51 35.73 -24.76
C ALA A 442 -20.62 34.80 -24.21
N ARG A 443 -21.68 34.63 -25.01
CA ARG A 443 -22.96 33.96 -24.67
C ARG A 443 -22.83 32.42 -24.59
N PRO A 444 -23.67 31.72 -23.81
CA PRO A 444 -23.63 30.26 -23.72
C PRO A 444 -24.24 29.59 -24.96
N PHE A 445 -23.53 28.61 -25.51
CA PHE A 445 -24.02 27.70 -26.54
C PHE A 445 -24.98 26.66 -25.91
N LYS A 446 -26.20 26.54 -26.46
CA LYS A 446 -27.14 25.45 -26.19
C LYS A 446 -26.63 24.17 -26.86
N TYR A 447 -26.44 23.10 -26.09
CA TYR A 447 -26.27 21.75 -26.65
C TYR A 447 -27.65 21.18 -27.03
N ILE A 448 -27.81 20.84 -28.30
CA ILE A 448 -28.91 20.02 -28.82
C ILE A 448 -28.46 18.56 -28.73
N THR A 449 -29.14 17.76 -27.94
CA THR A 449 -29.00 16.30 -27.96
C THR A 449 -29.75 15.73 -29.17
N LYS A 450 -29.01 15.30 -30.20
CA LYS A 450 -29.54 14.39 -31.23
C LYS A 450 -28.91 13.03 -31.02
N SER A 451 -29.73 12.06 -30.62
CA SER A 451 -29.42 10.64 -30.72
C SER A 451 -29.22 10.29 -32.19
N SER A 452 -28.05 9.77 -32.55
CA SER A 452 -27.88 9.03 -33.80
C SER A 452 -27.16 7.72 -33.50
N GLU A 453 -27.80 6.63 -33.88
CA GLU A 453 -27.25 5.28 -33.86
C GLU A 453 -26.01 5.23 -34.77
N VAL A 454 -24.86 4.87 -34.21
CA VAL A 454 -23.67 4.57 -35.02
C VAL A 454 -23.65 3.07 -35.29
N LYS A 455 -23.81 2.72 -36.58
CA LYS A 455 -23.68 1.37 -37.10
C LYS A 455 -22.28 0.82 -36.82
N ARG A 456 -22.23 -0.46 -36.46
CA ARG A 456 -21.00 -1.25 -36.31
C ARG A 456 -20.37 -1.46 -37.69
N ASP A 457 -19.24 -0.81 -37.94
CA ASP A 457 -18.33 -1.25 -38.99
C ASP A 457 -17.27 -2.19 -38.41
N SER A 458 -17.19 -3.34 -39.06
CA SER A 458 -16.26 -4.44 -38.82
C SER A 458 -14.82 -4.03 -39.08
N PHE A 459 -13.94 -4.18 -38.09
CA PHE A 459 -12.50 -4.07 -38.27
C PHE A 459 -11.89 -5.43 -38.63
N VAL A 460 -11.30 -5.49 -39.82
CA VAL A 460 -10.44 -6.57 -40.29
C VAL A 460 -9.07 -6.44 -39.62
N VAL A 461 -8.59 -7.53 -39.03
CA VAL A 461 -7.23 -7.65 -38.48
C VAL A 461 -6.24 -7.81 -39.65
N VAL A 462 -5.28 -6.89 -39.77
CA VAL A 462 -4.14 -7.05 -40.69
C VAL A 462 -2.87 -7.22 -39.84
N PRO A 463 -2.04 -8.27 -40.05
CA PRO A 463 -0.84 -8.47 -39.26
C PRO A 463 0.33 -7.60 -39.77
N HIS A 464 1.07 -7.04 -38.82
CA HIS A 464 2.45 -6.52 -38.91
C HIS A 464 2.90 -5.79 -40.17
N VAL A 465 3.06 -4.46 -40.07
CA VAL A 465 3.97 -3.69 -40.94
C VAL A 465 5.00 -2.97 -40.08
N LYS A 466 6.29 -3.32 -40.27
CA LYS A 466 7.43 -2.51 -39.83
C LYS A 466 7.47 -1.25 -40.69
N VAL A 467 7.37 -0.08 -40.08
CA VAL A 467 7.59 1.19 -40.80
C VAL A 467 9.08 1.54 -40.69
N GLN A 468 9.75 1.46 -41.83
CA GLN A 468 11.10 1.95 -42.06
C GLN A 468 10.96 3.34 -42.70
N VAL A 469 11.49 4.38 -42.05
CA VAL A 469 11.42 5.75 -42.59
C VAL A 469 12.55 5.92 -43.60
N SER A 470 12.21 6.09 -44.88
CA SER A 470 13.13 6.51 -45.94
C SER A 470 12.72 7.90 -46.44
N SER A 471 13.62 8.88 -46.38
CA SER A 471 13.45 10.19 -46.99
C SER A 471 14.02 10.21 -48.41
N SER A 472 13.17 10.41 -49.41
CA SER A 472 13.58 10.63 -50.81
C SER A 472 13.85 12.11 -51.08
N HIS A 473 15.04 12.40 -51.57
CA HIS A 473 15.47 13.69 -52.09
C HIS A 473 14.78 14.02 -53.43
N SER A 474 14.42 15.29 -53.64
CA SER A 474 14.27 15.88 -54.98
C SER A 474 15.07 17.18 -55.07
N ARG A 475 15.94 17.25 -56.08
CA ARG A 475 16.83 18.37 -56.41
C ARG A 475 16.05 19.55 -57.00
N GLY A 476 16.42 20.77 -56.64
CA GLY A 476 16.04 22.03 -57.29
C GLY A 476 17.03 23.13 -56.90
N SER A 477 17.55 23.83 -57.89
CA SER A 477 18.75 24.69 -57.95
C SER A 477 18.71 26.05 -57.22
N SER A 478 19.87 26.47 -56.70
CA SER A 478 20.22 27.83 -56.21
C SER A 478 20.42 28.85 -57.37
N PRO A 479 20.49 30.19 -57.14
CA PRO A 479 21.63 30.91 -56.52
C PRO A 479 21.17 32.05 -55.55
N SER A 480 21.93 32.79 -54.73
CA SER A 480 23.36 33.03 -54.48
C SER A 480 23.54 33.88 -53.18
N ASN A 481 24.65 33.63 -52.45
CA ASN A 481 25.53 34.52 -51.62
C ASN A 481 24.94 35.55 -50.63
N SER A 482 25.29 35.53 -49.33
CA SER A 482 26.61 35.93 -48.78
C SER A 482 26.67 35.67 -47.23
N PRO A 483 27.85 35.76 -46.56
CA PRO A 483 28.26 34.84 -45.49
C PRO A 483 28.16 35.38 -44.05
N ILE A 484 27.95 34.51 -43.06
CA ILE A 484 28.22 34.80 -41.63
C ILE A 484 28.90 33.59 -40.95
N GLU A 485 29.82 33.94 -40.05
CA GLU A 485 30.94 33.22 -39.46
C GLU A 485 30.62 31.98 -38.60
N LYS A 486 31.61 31.07 -38.54
CA LYS A 486 31.71 29.94 -37.60
C LYS A 486 32.51 30.35 -36.37
N LEU A 487 32.10 29.90 -35.17
CA LEU A 487 32.92 29.28 -34.10
C LEU A 487 32.05 28.95 -32.84
N PRO A 488 32.50 28.14 -31.87
CA PRO A 488 31.90 26.84 -31.55
C PRO A 488 31.24 26.74 -30.16
N SER A 489 30.65 25.56 -29.91
CA SER A 489 30.03 25.05 -28.68
C SER A 489 30.90 25.13 -27.42
N PRO A 490 30.33 25.37 -26.22
CA PRO A 490 31.03 25.20 -24.96
C PRO A 490 30.72 23.88 -24.24
N GLU A 491 31.76 23.42 -23.57
CA GLU A 491 31.96 22.17 -22.84
C GLU A 491 31.30 22.13 -21.45
N ARG A 492 31.37 20.91 -20.88
CA ARG A 492 31.04 20.51 -19.51
C ARG A 492 31.78 21.34 -18.46
N VAL A 493 31.05 21.79 -17.44
CA VAL A 493 31.62 22.38 -16.23
C VAL A 493 31.87 21.29 -15.19
N ALA A 494 33.12 21.13 -14.80
CA ALA A 494 33.57 20.40 -13.61
C ALA A 494 33.52 21.33 -12.39
N LEU A 495 33.10 20.81 -11.24
CA LEU A 495 33.15 21.52 -9.95
C LEU A 495 34.37 21.11 -9.13
N VAL A 496 34.94 22.13 -8.49
CA VAL A 496 36.24 22.27 -7.84
C VAL A 496 36.25 21.65 -6.43
N LYS A 497 37.39 21.04 -6.05
CA LYS A 497 37.74 20.65 -4.66
C LYS A 497 38.38 21.82 -3.89
N PRO A 498 38.21 21.93 -2.56
CA PRO A 498 39.08 22.74 -1.71
C PRO A 498 40.27 21.93 -1.11
N PRO A 499 41.32 22.61 -0.59
CA PRO A 499 42.69 22.10 -0.49
C PRO A 499 43.05 21.40 0.84
N GLY A 500 44.17 20.66 0.82
CA GLY A 500 44.64 19.72 1.85
C GLY A 500 45.34 20.32 3.08
N SER A 501 45.31 19.58 4.20
CA SER A 501 46.45 18.81 4.78
C SER A 501 47.02 19.53 6.03
N PRO A 502 47.60 18.88 7.06
CA PRO A 502 48.70 17.92 6.91
C PRO A 502 48.71 16.68 7.82
N THR A 503 49.60 15.79 7.39
CA THR A 503 50.27 14.62 7.97
C THR A 503 50.42 14.49 9.50
N GLY A 504 50.27 13.26 10.00
CA GLY A 504 50.80 12.79 11.28
C GLY A 504 50.82 11.26 11.34
N ALA A 505 51.99 10.68 11.62
CA ALA A 505 52.33 9.28 11.39
C ALA A 505 51.93 8.30 12.51
N ARG A 506 51.73 7.04 12.08
CA ARG A 506 52.03 5.74 12.74
C ARG A 506 51.77 5.58 14.25
N THR A 507 51.00 4.55 14.58
CA THR A 507 51.51 3.42 15.40
C THR A 507 50.63 2.18 15.22
N LYS A 508 51.31 1.02 15.16
CA LYS A 508 50.73 -0.32 15.11
C LYS A 508 50.27 -0.73 16.50
N ALA A 509 49.12 -1.39 16.62
CA ALA A 509 48.87 -2.34 17.70
C ALA A 509 47.94 -3.45 17.20
N ALA A 510 48.51 -4.65 17.14
CA ALA A 510 47.79 -5.89 16.96
C ALA A 510 47.12 -6.26 18.30
N VAL A 511 45.85 -6.68 18.27
CA VAL A 511 45.24 -7.43 19.37
C VAL A 511 44.46 -8.59 18.78
N LYS A 512 44.90 -9.80 19.15
CA LYS A 512 44.26 -11.09 18.94
C LYS A 512 42.83 -11.08 19.49
N ALA A 513 41.87 -11.54 18.70
CA ALA A 513 40.58 -11.98 19.21
C ALA A 513 40.69 -13.45 19.61
N GLU A 514 40.65 -13.73 20.92
CA GLU A 514 40.43 -15.06 21.46
C GLU A 514 38.93 -15.33 21.51
N SER A 515 38.53 -16.48 20.97
CA SER A 515 37.16 -17.01 21.03
C SER A 515 36.97 -17.82 22.31
N PRO A 516 35.89 -17.64 23.09
CA PRO A 516 35.55 -18.59 24.12
C PRO A 516 34.81 -19.79 23.51
N VAL A 517 35.43 -20.94 23.66
CA VAL A 517 34.88 -22.28 23.49
C VAL A 517 33.78 -22.50 24.54
N LEU A 518 32.59 -22.94 24.13
CA LEU A 518 31.58 -23.52 25.01
C LEU A 518 31.56 -25.04 24.86
N PRO A 519 31.44 -25.81 25.97
CA PRO A 519 31.59 -27.26 25.96
C PRO A 519 30.31 -27.97 25.51
N ALA A 520 30.50 -29.10 24.83
CA ALA A 520 29.48 -30.06 24.48
C ALA A 520 29.21 -31.03 25.66
N ALA A 521 27.94 -31.21 25.98
CA ALA A 521 27.37 -32.35 26.74
C ALA A 521 25.84 -32.24 26.63
N SER A 522 25.02 -33.27 26.57
CA SER A 522 25.14 -34.72 26.39
C SER A 522 23.69 -35.20 26.17
N ALA A 523 23.47 -36.13 25.25
CA ALA A 523 22.16 -36.75 25.06
C ALA A 523 21.94 -37.86 26.11
N PRO A 524 20.68 -38.11 26.53
CA PRO A 524 20.27 -39.42 26.99
C PRO A 524 19.38 -40.09 25.94
N THR A 525 19.89 -41.19 25.41
CA THR A 525 19.13 -42.27 24.77
C THR A 525 18.32 -43.04 25.82
N MET A 526 17.04 -43.28 25.58
CA MET A 526 16.36 -44.50 26.04
C MET A 526 15.34 -44.93 24.99
N ALA A 527 15.52 -46.17 24.54
CA ALA A 527 14.71 -46.87 23.57
C ALA A 527 13.54 -47.59 24.26
N GLY A 528 12.45 -47.82 23.52
CA GLY A 528 11.64 -49.03 23.72
C GLY A 528 10.14 -48.88 23.48
N LYS A 529 9.70 -49.28 22.27
CA LYS A 529 8.52 -50.12 21.93
C LYS A 529 7.14 -49.61 22.41
N ASN A 530 6.04 -49.61 21.66
CA ASN A 530 5.60 -50.28 20.44
C ASN A 530 4.24 -49.62 20.14
N GLU A 531 3.94 -49.27 18.89
CA GLU A 531 2.68 -49.69 18.23
C GLU A 531 2.65 -49.25 16.76
N LYS A 532 2.74 -50.25 15.88
CA LYS A 532 2.38 -50.16 14.46
C LYS A 532 0.89 -50.44 14.32
N ARG A 533 0.14 -49.53 13.70
CA ARG A 533 -1.10 -49.69 12.89
C ARG A 533 -1.71 -48.28 12.75
N LYS A 534 -1.99 -47.67 11.60
CA LYS A 534 -2.31 -48.11 10.23
C LYS A 534 -1.94 -46.97 9.25
N LEU A 535 -1.44 -47.34 8.07
CA LEU A 535 -1.59 -46.56 6.83
C LEU A 535 -3.08 -46.29 6.58
N VAL A 536 -3.46 -45.06 6.21
CA VAL A 536 -4.17 -44.74 4.95
C VAL A 536 -3.77 -43.34 4.51
N ALA A 537 -3.38 -43.23 3.24
CA ALA A 537 -2.94 -42.04 2.56
C ALA A 537 -4.00 -40.93 2.46
N LYS A 538 -3.55 -39.67 2.54
CA LYS A 538 -4.09 -38.60 1.69
C LYS A 538 -2.99 -37.58 1.37
N ALA A 539 -2.06 -38.02 0.52
CA ALA A 539 -1.18 -37.13 -0.22
C ALA A 539 -2.03 -36.38 -1.25
N HIS A 540 -2.38 -35.13 -0.96
CA HIS A 540 -2.78 -34.15 -1.96
C HIS A 540 -2.13 -32.82 -1.57
N GLY A 541 -1.19 -32.36 -2.39
CA GLY A 541 -0.52 -31.07 -2.17
C GLY A 541 0.78 -30.85 -2.95
N LEU A 542 1.27 -31.85 -3.69
CA LEU A 542 2.42 -31.70 -4.59
C LEU A 542 1.97 -32.02 -6.01
N ASN A 543 2.07 -31.00 -6.89
CA ASN A 543 2.03 -30.94 -8.36
C ASN A 543 1.32 -29.62 -8.73
N TYR A 544 1.87 -28.67 -9.50
CA TYR A 544 2.68 -28.73 -10.71
C TYR A 544 3.56 -27.47 -10.77
N TYR A 545 4.85 -27.61 -11.10
CA TYR A 545 5.59 -26.49 -11.68
C TYR A 545 5.16 -26.35 -13.14
N ASP A 546 4.63 -25.17 -13.47
CA ASP A 546 4.20 -24.80 -14.81
C ASP A 546 5.41 -24.73 -15.76
N SER A 547 5.37 -25.52 -16.84
CA SER A 547 6.36 -25.52 -17.92
C SER A 547 6.56 -24.14 -18.56
N SER A 548 5.63 -23.19 -18.34
CA SER A 548 5.73 -21.80 -18.78
C SER A 548 6.88 -20.99 -18.15
N VAL A 549 7.48 -21.46 -17.05
CA VAL A 549 8.68 -20.84 -16.46
C VAL A 549 9.94 -21.28 -17.20
N LEU A 550 10.03 -22.56 -17.56
CA LEU A 550 11.15 -23.08 -18.35
C LEU A 550 11.12 -22.54 -19.78
N ASP A 551 9.93 -22.37 -20.36
CA ASP A 551 9.80 -21.77 -21.69
C ASP A 551 10.13 -20.27 -21.70
N ARG A 552 9.83 -19.52 -20.62
CA ARG A 552 10.30 -18.13 -20.46
C ARG A 552 11.82 -18.03 -20.31
N VAL A 553 12.46 -18.99 -19.66
CA VAL A 553 13.93 -19.08 -19.58
C VAL A 553 14.53 -19.46 -20.94
N ARG A 554 13.85 -20.32 -21.70
CA ARG A 554 14.26 -20.74 -23.05
C ARG A 554 14.10 -19.60 -24.08
N ASP A 555 13.08 -18.77 -23.94
CA ASP A 555 12.85 -17.59 -24.77
C ASP A 555 13.80 -16.43 -24.43
N MET A 556 14.12 -16.22 -23.14
CA MET A 556 15.20 -15.30 -22.74
C MET A 556 16.55 -15.71 -23.34
N ARG A 557 16.79 -17.02 -23.50
CA ARG A 557 18.00 -17.58 -24.11
C ARG A 557 18.10 -17.32 -25.63
N LYS A 558 16.97 -17.09 -26.31
CA LYS A 558 16.91 -16.81 -27.76
C LYS A 558 17.00 -15.32 -28.09
N GLN A 559 16.82 -14.42 -27.12
CA GLN A 559 16.71 -12.98 -27.34
C GLN A 559 17.92 -12.15 -26.89
N MET A 560 18.97 -12.75 -26.32
CA MET A 560 20.15 -12.02 -25.85
C MET A 560 21.31 -12.10 -26.85
N THR A 561 21.55 -11.01 -27.57
CA THR A 561 22.81 -10.71 -28.25
C THR A 561 23.66 -9.83 -27.33
N GLY A 562 24.47 -10.45 -26.47
CA GLY A 562 25.33 -9.78 -25.49
C GLY A 562 26.65 -10.54 -25.27
N THR A 563 27.71 -9.81 -24.93
CA THR A 563 29.12 -10.24 -24.94
C THR A 563 29.46 -11.31 -23.89
N ASN A 564 30.52 -12.08 -24.17
CA ASN A 564 30.94 -13.30 -23.45
C ASN A 564 31.08 -13.19 -21.92
N ASP A 565 31.30 -12.00 -21.36
CA ASP A 565 31.53 -11.82 -19.92
C ASP A 565 30.26 -11.93 -19.05
N GLU A 566 29.08 -11.61 -19.60
CA GLU A 566 27.81 -11.83 -18.88
C GLU A 566 27.44 -13.32 -18.82
N PHE A 567 27.92 -14.12 -19.76
CA PHE A 567 27.66 -15.55 -19.83
C PHE A 567 28.38 -16.34 -18.73
N VAL A 568 29.61 -15.93 -18.37
CA VAL A 568 30.43 -16.54 -17.32
C VAL A 568 29.86 -16.26 -15.93
N LEU A 569 29.36 -15.03 -15.70
CA LEU A 569 28.68 -14.64 -14.47
C LEU A 569 27.34 -15.38 -14.27
N LEU A 570 26.61 -15.62 -15.36
CA LEU A 570 25.34 -16.37 -15.32
C LEU A 570 25.55 -17.87 -15.13
N GLN A 571 26.54 -18.48 -15.81
CA GLN A 571 26.94 -19.88 -15.54
C GLN A 571 27.40 -20.07 -14.09
N GLY A 572 28.17 -19.13 -13.53
CA GLY A 572 28.60 -19.17 -12.13
C GLY A 572 27.46 -19.04 -11.11
N ARG A 573 26.32 -18.47 -11.50
CA ARG A 573 25.10 -18.38 -10.68
C ARG A 573 24.20 -19.62 -10.84
N ILE A 574 24.06 -20.14 -12.06
CA ILE A 574 23.30 -21.38 -12.33
C ILE A 574 23.98 -22.60 -11.69
N SER A 575 25.31 -22.70 -11.76
CA SER A 575 26.06 -23.78 -11.09
C SER A 575 25.98 -23.70 -9.56
N ARG A 576 25.80 -22.49 -8.99
CA ARG A 576 25.55 -22.30 -7.55
C ARG A 576 24.14 -22.72 -7.13
N ILE A 577 23.14 -22.49 -7.99
CA ILE A 577 21.75 -22.93 -7.77
C ILE A 577 21.64 -24.45 -7.91
N ALA A 578 22.30 -25.05 -8.91
CA ALA A 578 22.36 -26.50 -9.07
C ALA A 578 23.12 -27.18 -7.92
N GLY A 579 24.20 -26.57 -7.43
CA GLY A 579 24.95 -27.06 -6.26
C GLY A 579 24.19 -26.94 -4.94
N TYR A 580 23.20 -26.05 -4.84
CA TYR A 580 22.30 -25.96 -3.69
C TYR A 580 21.23 -27.05 -3.71
N SER A 581 20.73 -27.41 -4.89
CA SER A 581 19.76 -28.50 -5.07
C SER A 581 20.37 -29.88 -4.75
N GLN A 582 21.63 -30.13 -5.14
CA GLN A 582 22.33 -31.38 -4.82
C GLN A 582 22.58 -31.59 -3.31
N ARG A 583 22.66 -30.53 -2.50
CA ARG A 583 22.86 -30.63 -1.04
C ARG A 583 21.55 -30.83 -0.27
N LEU A 584 20.41 -30.45 -0.84
CA LEU A 584 19.10 -30.57 -0.20
C LEU A 584 18.41 -31.91 -0.49
N PHE A 585 18.75 -32.59 -1.59
CA PHE A 585 18.01 -33.77 -2.05
C PHE A 585 18.78 -35.10 -2.10
N GLY A 586 20.06 -35.12 -1.72
CA GLY A 586 20.85 -36.36 -1.69
C GLY A 586 21.11 -36.94 -3.09
N ALA A 587 22.25 -37.62 -3.23
CA ALA A 587 22.62 -38.25 -4.49
C ALA A 587 21.76 -39.49 -4.74
N ASN A 588 20.64 -39.35 -5.46
CA ASN A 588 20.03 -40.39 -6.31
C ASN A 588 18.86 -39.81 -7.11
N ALA A 589 19.19 -39.10 -8.18
CA ALA A 589 18.30 -38.89 -9.32
C ALA A 589 19.17 -38.80 -10.58
N LYS A 590 19.78 -39.94 -10.95
CA LYS A 590 20.10 -40.24 -12.35
C LYS A 590 18.86 -40.91 -12.94
N SER A 591 18.59 -40.63 -14.22
CA SER A 591 17.46 -41.07 -15.07
C SER A 591 16.09 -40.56 -14.60
N ASP A 592 15.32 -39.77 -15.35
CA ASP A 592 15.08 -39.75 -16.80
C ASP A 592 14.82 -38.33 -17.36
N ALA A 593 14.91 -38.27 -18.69
CA ALA A 593 14.98 -37.15 -19.65
C ALA A 593 14.09 -35.92 -19.46
#